data_AF-A0AA96D850-F1
#
_entry.id   AF-A0AA96D850-F1
#
_cell.length_a   1.000
_cell.length_b   1.000
_cell.length_c   1.000
_cell.angle_alpha   90.00
_cell.angle_beta   90.00
_cell.angle_gamma   90.00
#
_symmetry.space_group_name_H-M   'P 1'
#
loop_
_entity.id
_entity.type
_entity.pdbx_description
1 polymer ?
#
loop_
_entity_poly.entity_id
_entity_poly.type
_entity_poly.pdbx_seq_one_letter_code
_entity_poly.pdbx_strand_id
1 'polypeptide(L)'
;MAKKIVQRCLNNIIVVCSTKGGEGKSMVSIQKLPLLFIDKNIFIFEVDNNNNSKKLIQNSDKINFKTFRVNDGLDALDEVEFNTLASKDDCVNIIDCGGGDDSLKVLNILKDKNLSGLTYVIPMTNSISNVDNAIQTIDTILEFDKTANINLVLNRCPAYDFIAIKEKFKALFGNDEFNLPSRVQEFQNKVKNINYILETDLPDIISSKHQYSLIDAYLKAKLIMENIDSIEASWLEEGKDVFLKNKKLNRINEHIYKYCNTFIENFKLD
;
A
#
# COMPACT_ATOMS: atom_id res chain seq x y z
N MET A 1 14.35 37.97 -12.12
CA MET A 1 13.47 37.01 -12.81
C MET A 1 12.93 36.04 -11.77
N ALA A 2 11.63 36.11 -11.45
CA ALA A 2 11.00 35.10 -10.60
C ALA A 2 11.00 33.77 -11.34
N LYS A 3 11.60 32.72 -10.76
CA LYS A 3 11.47 31.35 -11.27
C LYS A 3 9.98 31.04 -11.35
N LYS A 4 9.46 30.85 -12.56
CA LYS A 4 8.12 30.34 -12.80
C LYS A 4 8.13 28.92 -12.22
N ILE A 5 7.61 28.75 -11.00
CA ILE A 5 7.38 27.43 -10.41
C ILE A 5 6.31 26.79 -11.30
N VAL A 6 6.74 25.96 -12.24
CA VAL A 6 5.84 25.07 -12.94
C VAL A 6 5.38 24.10 -11.86
N GLN A 7 4.14 24.24 -11.39
CA GLN A 7 3.50 23.25 -10.55
C GLN A 7 3.35 21.99 -11.40
N ARG A 8 4.28 21.05 -11.23
CA ARG A 8 4.27 19.78 -11.94
C ARG A 8 3.26 18.90 -11.21
N CYS A 9 2.11 18.63 -11.81
CA CYS A 9 1.16 17.65 -11.27
C CYS A 9 1.77 16.25 -11.39
N LEU A 10 2.37 15.77 -10.30
CA LEU A 10 3.00 14.45 -10.21
C LEU A 10 1.98 13.45 -9.66
N ASN A 11 0.86 13.27 -10.38
CA ASN A 11 -0.29 12.46 -9.91
C ASN A 11 0.01 10.96 -9.81
N ASN A 12 1.18 10.51 -10.27
CA ASN A 12 1.62 9.13 -10.29
C ASN A 12 2.63 8.79 -9.17
N ILE A 13 2.87 9.71 -8.23
CA ILE A 13 3.73 9.48 -7.05
C ILE A 13 2.84 9.23 -5.83
N ILE A 14 3.10 8.10 -5.16
CA ILE A 14 2.43 7.71 -3.92
C ILE A 14 3.47 7.57 -2.82
N VAL A 15 3.32 8.35 -1.75
CA VAL A 15 4.21 8.33 -0.60
C VAL A 15 3.56 7.54 0.53
N VAL A 16 4.19 6.45 0.97
CA VAL A 16 3.71 5.65 2.10
C VAL A 16 4.55 5.98 3.33
N CYS A 17 3.98 6.77 4.24
CA CYS A 17 4.72 7.32 5.38
C CYS A 17 3.95 7.25 6.69
N SER A 18 4.70 7.12 7.79
CA SER A 18 4.22 7.14 9.17
C SER A 18 5.42 7.28 10.08
N THR A 19 5.35 8.25 10.99
CA THR A 19 6.37 8.53 12.00
C THR A 19 6.58 7.41 13.01
N LYS A 20 5.81 6.31 12.95
CA LYS A 20 5.99 5.14 13.81
C LYS A 20 6.30 3.86 13.03
N GLY A 21 7.18 3.04 13.60
CA GLY A 21 7.47 1.69 13.10
C GLY A 21 6.32 0.70 13.38
N GLY A 22 6.23 -0.38 12.60
CA GLY A 22 5.28 -1.48 12.88
C GLY A 22 3.84 -1.28 12.37
N GLU A 23 3.51 -0.13 11.80
CA GLU A 23 2.17 0.16 11.25
C GLU A 23 1.89 -0.52 9.89
N GLY A 24 2.89 -1.21 9.33
CA GLY A 24 2.78 -1.97 8.09
C GLY A 24 3.01 -1.16 6.82
N LYS A 25 3.82 -0.09 6.86
CA LYS A 25 4.22 0.71 5.68
C LYS A 25 4.71 -0.15 4.52
N SER A 26 5.81 -0.87 4.71
CA SER A 26 6.40 -1.76 3.69
C SER A 26 5.42 -2.82 3.21
N MET A 27 4.56 -3.31 4.10
CA MET A 27 3.52 -4.26 3.70
C MET A 27 2.49 -3.60 2.77
N VAL A 28 2.04 -2.40 3.08
CA VAL A 28 1.07 -1.66 2.26
C VAL A 28 1.70 -1.24 0.93
N SER A 29 2.91 -0.67 0.95
CA SER A 29 3.60 -0.18 -0.24
C SER A 29 4.04 -1.31 -1.18
N ILE A 30 4.56 -2.42 -0.65
CA ILE A 30 5.15 -3.51 -1.45
C ILE A 30 4.12 -4.55 -1.86
N GLN A 31 3.15 -4.87 -1.01
CA GLN A 31 2.25 -6.02 -1.22
C GLN A 31 0.81 -5.61 -1.53
N LYS A 32 0.35 -4.42 -1.15
CA LYS A 32 -1.07 -4.02 -1.29
C LYS A 32 -1.30 -3.03 -2.41
N LEU A 33 -0.68 -1.85 -2.33
CA LEU A 33 -0.86 -0.80 -3.34
C LEU A 33 -0.59 -1.24 -4.79
N PRO A 34 0.39 -2.13 -5.08
CA PRO A 34 0.60 -2.60 -6.45
C PRO A 34 -0.64 -3.22 -7.10
N LEU A 35 -1.53 -3.85 -6.32
CA LEU A 35 -2.78 -4.45 -6.82
C LEU A 35 -3.73 -3.43 -7.47
N LEU A 36 -3.60 -2.14 -7.17
CA LEU A 36 -4.45 -1.08 -7.76
C LEU A 36 -3.95 -0.65 -9.15
N PHE A 37 -2.78 -1.13 -9.57
CA PHE A 37 -2.07 -0.66 -10.76
C PHE A 37 -1.62 -1.84 -11.64
N ILE A 38 -2.48 -2.86 -11.75
CA ILE A 38 -2.17 -4.10 -12.51
C ILE A 38 -1.82 -3.85 -13.97
N ASP A 39 -2.32 -2.76 -14.54
CA ASP A 39 -2.14 -2.33 -15.92
C ASP A 39 -0.94 -1.39 -16.12
N LYS A 40 -0.26 -0.98 -15.05
CA LYS A 40 0.87 -0.02 -15.12
C LYS A 40 2.23 -0.68 -14.88
N ASN A 41 3.29 0.05 -15.21
CA ASN A 41 4.63 -0.22 -14.73
C ASN A 41 4.78 0.25 -13.29
N ILE A 42 5.12 -0.66 -12.38
CA ILE A 42 5.16 -0.38 -10.94
C ILE A 42 6.61 -0.22 -10.52
N PHE A 43 6.93 0.94 -9.94
CA PHE A 43 8.23 1.22 -9.33
C PHE A 43 8.04 1.43 -7.84
N ILE A 44 8.84 0.71 -7.04
CA ILE A 44 8.88 0.88 -5.58
C ILE A 44 10.28 1.32 -5.17
N PHE A 45 10.33 2.45 -4.47
CA PHE A 45 11.52 3.07 -3.93
C PHE A 45 11.47 2.98 -2.41
N GLU A 46 12.20 2.03 -1.83
CA GLU A 46 12.39 1.93 -0.39
C GLU A 46 13.44 2.94 0.05
N VAL A 47 13.07 3.88 0.91
CA VAL A 47 13.99 4.86 1.51
C VAL A 47 14.05 4.60 3.01
N ASP A 48 14.98 3.72 3.40
CA ASP A 48 15.15 3.22 4.76
C ASP A 48 16.65 2.93 5.00
N ASN A 49 17.17 3.23 6.19
CA ASN A 49 18.56 2.95 6.53
C ASN A 49 18.79 1.53 7.06
N ASN A 50 17.74 0.88 7.56
CA ASN A 50 17.83 -0.34 8.35
C ASN A 50 17.26 -1.56 7.63
N ASN A 51 16.28 -1.35 6.75
CA ASN A 51 15.60 -2.45 6.06
C ASN A 51 16.06 -2.63 4.62
N ASN A 52 15.95 -3.88 4.15
CA ASN A 52 16.06 -4.23 2.74
C ASN A 52 14.95 -5.21 2.42
N SER A 53 13.78 -4.65 2.15
CA SER A 53 12.56 -5.40 1.87
C SER A 53 12.57 -6.06 0.50
N LYS A 54 13.58 -5.80 -0.35
CA LYS A 54 13.72 -6.42 -1.68
C LYS A 54 13.68 -7.94 -1.62
N LYS A 55 14.22 -8.54 -0.55
CA LYS A 55 14.24 -10.00 -0.35
C LYS A 55 12.85 -10.63 -0.31
N LEU A 56 11.81 -9.85 0.05
CA LEU A 56 10.43 -10.31 0.11
C LEU A 56 9.85 -10.57 -1.29
N ILE A 57 10.32 -9.82 -2.29
CA ILE A 57 9.78 -9.83 -3.65
C ILE A 57 10.86 -10.00 -4.71
N GLN A 58 11.95 -10.69 -4.36
CA GLN A 58 13.13 -10.84 -5.21
C GLN A 58 12.82 -11.43 -6.60
N ASN A 59 11.80 -12.28 -6.68
CA ASN A 59 11.37 -12.93 -7.90
C ASN A 59 10.11 -12.28 -8.50
N SER A 60 9.75 -11.06 -8.08
CA SER A 60 8.62 -10.35 -8.67
C SER A 60 8.91 -9.96 -10.12
N ASP A 61 8.00 -10.30 -11.01
CA ASP A 61 8.08 -9.93 -12.43
C ASP A 61 7.40 -8.58 -12.68
N LYS A 62 6.42 -8.21 -11.85
CA LYS A 62 5.59 -7.01 -12.04
C LYS A 62 6.17 -5.75 -11.40
N ILE A 63 7.05 -5.88 -10.40
CA ILE A 63 7.52 -4.75 -9.59
C ILE A 63 9.00 -4.48 -9.85
N ASN A 64 9.32 -3.23 -10.22
CA ASN A 64 10.69 -2.72 -10.25
C ASN A 64 11.04 -2.14 -8.88
N PHE A 65 11.85 -2.85 -8.10
CA PHE A 65 12.19 -2.46 -6.71
C PHE A 65 13.63 -1.95 -6.56
N LYS A 66 13.78 -0.79 -5.93
CA LYS A 66 15.06 -0.19 -5.56
C LYS A 66 15.07 0.25 -4.10
N THR A 67 16.20 0.05 -3.43
CA THR A 67 16.43 0.52 -2.05
C THR A 67 17.46 1.64 -2.07
N PHE A 68 17.18 2.71 -1.34
CA PHE A 68 18.04 3.85 -1.11
C PHE A 68 18.22 4.03 0.38
N ARG A 69 19.43 4.39 0.80
CA ARG A 69 19.62 4.89 2.16
C ARG A 69 19.00 6.28 2.25
N VAL A 70 18.64 6.71 3.46
CA VAL A 70 17.94 7.99 3.62
C VAL A 70 18.80 9.18 3.24
N ASN A 71 20.12 9.08 3.42
CA ASN A 71 21.07 10.11 2.95
C ASN A 71 21.11 10.21 1.41
N ASP A 72 20.72 9.14 0.72
CA ASP A 72 20.61 9.06 -0.74
C ASP A 72 19.16 9.31 -1.20
N GLY A 73 18.28 9.78 -0.30
CA GLY A 73 16.86 10.03 -0.62
C GLY A 73 16.64 11.10 -1.69
N LEU A 74 17.63 11.98 -1.91
CA LEU A 74 17.63 12.90 -3.05
C LEU A 74 17.73 12.15 -4.38
N ASP A 75 18.62 11.15 -4.47
CA ASP A 75 18.79 10.32 -5.66
C ASP A 75 17.52 9.52 -5.97
N ALA A 76 16.86 9.00 -4.92
CA ALA A 76 15.58 8.31 -5.07
C ALA A 76 14.52 9.22 -5.72
N LEU A 77 14.44 10.48 -5.30
CA LEU A 77 13.49 11.43 -5.86
C LEU A 77 13.86 11.90 -7.27
N ASP A 78 15.16 12.01 -7.58
CA ASP A 78 15.61 12.30 -8.95
C ASP A 78 15.21 11.18 -9.92
N GLU A 79 15.29 9.91 -9.48
CA GLU A 79 14.79 8.79 -10.28
C GLU A 79 13.27 8.78 -10.43
N VAL A 80 12.53 9.06 -9.35
CA VAL A 80 11.07 9.18 -9.41
C VAL A 80 10.67 10.30 -10.38
N GLU A 81 11.33 11.45 -10.32
CA GLU A 81 11.10 12.58 -11.22
C GLU A 81 11.40 12.19 -12.67
N PHE A 82 12.52 11.51 -12.92
CA PHE A 82 12.86 11.00 -14.25
C PHE A 82 11.78 10.04 -14.79
N ASN A 83 11.37 9.05 -13.99
CA ASN A 83 10.36 8.07 -14.38
C ASN A 83 9.02 8.73 -14.70
N THR A 84 8.58 9.68 -13.87
CA THR A 84 7.33 10.40 -14.13
C THR A 84 7.41 11.23 -15.41
N LEU A 85 8.54 11.90 -15.67
CA LEU A 85 8.72 12.71 -16.88
C LEU A 85 8.85 11.86 -18.15
N ALA A 86 9.53 10.71 -18.07
CA ALA A 86 9.76 9.83 -19.21
C ALA A 86 8.52 9.00 -19.57
N SER A 87 7.77 8.52 -18.57
CA SER A 87 6.72 7.51 -18.76
C SER A 87 5.29 8.04 -18.58
N LYS A 88 5.12 9.30 -18.14
CA LYS A 88 3.82 9.96 -17.89
C LYS A 88 2.85 9.06 -17.09
N ASP A 89 1.80 8.56 -17.75
CA ASP A 89 0.64 7.89 -17.12
C ASP A 89 0.78 6.36 -17.04
N ASP A 90 1.75 5.77 -17.74
CA ASP A 90 1.97 4.31 -17.84
C ASP A 90 2.79 3.75 -16.66
N CYS A 91 3.16 4.60 -15.70
CA CYS A 91 3.85 4.16 -14.50
C CYS A 91 3.20 4.70 -13.22
N VAL A 92 3.45 3.98 -12.13
CA VAL A 92 3.23 4.45 -10.76
C VAL A 92 4.53 4.32 -9.98
N ASN A 93 4.86 5.38 -9.24
CA ASN A 93 6.03 5.44 -8.38
C ASN A 93 5.55 5.42 -6.92
N ILE A 94 5.88 4.36 -6.18
CA ILE A 94 5.54 4.20 -4.77
C ILE A 94 6.82 4.40 -3.95
N ILE A 95 6.80 5.36 -3.05
CA ILE A 95 7.90 5.62 -2.12
C ILE A 95 7.54 4.98 -0.78
N ASP A 96 8.28 3.94 -0.39
CA ASP A 96 8.16 3.28 0.91
C ASP A 96 9.11 3.95 1.91
N CYS A 97 8.56 4.77 2.81
CA CYS A 97 9.38 5.45 3.81
C CYS A 97 9.67 4.52 4.99
N GLY A 98 10.93 4.53 5.47
CA GLY A 98 11.31 3.90 6.73
C GLY A 98 10.54 4.44 7.95
N GLY A 99 10.70 3.79 9.10
CA GLY A 99 10.05 4.21 10.35
C GLY A 99 10.70 5.42 11.02
N GLY A 100 9.91 6.15 11.83
CA GLY A 100 10.47 7.21 12.68
C GLY A 100 11.04 8.37 11.88
N ASP A 101 12.28 8.72 12.22
CA ASP A 101 13.04 9.82 11.62
C ASP A 101 13.25 9.66 10.12
N ASP A 102 13.25 8.43 9.60
CA ASP A 102 13.44 8.18 8.18
C ASP A 102 12.26 8.71 7.35
N SER A 103 11.01 8.54 7.85
CA SER A 103 9.83 9.16 7.24
C SER A 103 9.90 10.68 7.25
N LEU A 104 10.32 11.29 8.37
CA LEU A 104 10.44 12.76 8.47
C LEU A 104 11.50 13.31 7.51
N LYS A 105 12.62 12.61 7.36
CA LYS A 105 13.66 12.99 6.39
C LYS A 105 13.13 12.95 4.96
N VAL A 106 12.40 11.91 4.56
CA VAL A 106 11.76 11.88 3.23
C VAL A 106 10.80 13.04 3.04
N LEU A 107 9.93 13.33 4.02
CA LEU A 107 9.02 14.49 3.96
C LEU A 107 9.78 15.83 3.84
N ASN A 108 10.90 15.98 4.54
CA ASN A 108 11.76 17.17 4.41
C ASN A 108 12.37 17.28 3.00
N ILE A 109 12.83 16.18 2.41
CA ILE A 109 13.37 16.21 1.05
C ILE A 109 12.27 16.59 0.04
N LEU A 110 11.05 16.05 0.18
CA LEU A 110 9.90 16.44 -0.65
C LEU A 110 9.59 17.94 -0.53
N LYS A 111 9.62 18.46 0.70
CA LYS A 111 9.45 19.89 1.00
C LYS A 111 10.55 20.74 0.36
N ASP A 112 11.81 20.37 0.48
CA ASP A 112 12.96 21.11 -0.07
C ASP A 112 12.92 21.16 -1.61
N LYS A 113 12.44 20.09 -2.25
CA LYS A 113 12.20 20.04 -3.70
C LYS A 113 10.93 20.78 -4.14
N ASN A 114 10.13 21.31 -3.21
CA ASN A 114 8.83 21.95 -3.46
C ASN A 114 7.87 21.06 -4.26
N LEU A 115 7.85 19.75 -3.97
CA LEU A 115 6.88 18.83 -4.55
C LEU A 115 5.55 18.95 -3.80
N SER A 116 4.46 19.17 -4.54
CA SER A 116 3.12 19.34 -3.99
C SER A 116 2.06 18.69 -4.88
N GLY A 117 0.87 18.46 -4.31
CA GLY A 117 -0.22 17.74 -4.94
C GLY A 117 0.02 16.23 -5.00
N LEU A 118 0.87 15.69 -4.12
CA LEU A 118 1.21 14.27 -4.11
C LEU A 118 0.10 13.45 -3.43
N THR A 119 0.08 12.15 -3.70
CA THR A 119 -0.79 11.21 -2.97
C THR A 119 -0.04 10.60 -1.81
N TYR A 120 -0.61 10.68 -0.60
CA TYR A 120 -0.04 10.12 0.62
C TYR A 120 -0.92 9.01 1.14
N VAL A 121 -0.30 7.91 1.57
CA VAL A 121 -0.96 6.76 2.20
C VAL A 121 -0.38 6.59 3.59
N ILE A 122 -1.23 6.76 4.61
CA ILE A 122 -0.80 6.76 6.02
C ILE A 122 -1.43 5.57 6.72
N PRO A 123 -0.69 4.44 6.85
CA PRO A 123 -1.19 3.28 7.57
C PRO A 123 -1.10 3.46 9.08
N MET A 124 -2.14 2.99 9.77
CA MET A 124 -2.20 2.88 11.23
C MET A 124 -2.90 1.60 11.67
N THR A 125 -2.41 1.04 12.76
CA THR A 125 -3.05 -0.02 13.56
C THR A 125 -3.70 0.62 14.79
N ASN A 126 -4.61 -0.11 15.46
CA ASN A 126 -5.33 0.44 16.61
C ASN A 126 -4.43 0.64 17.83
N SER A 127 -4.14 1.90 18.15
CA SER A 127 -3.76 2.35 19.49
C SER A 127 -3.95 3.87 19.57
N ILE A 128 -4.11 4.42 20.78
CA ILE A 128 -4.23 5.88 20.98
C ILE A 128 -3.02 6.59 20.37
N SER A 129 -1.81 6.10 20.69
CA SER A 129 -0.57 6.66 20.16
C SER A 129 -0.49 6.64 18.62
N ASN A 130 -1.12 5.67 17.96
CA ASN A 130 -1.08 5.58 16.50
C ASN A 130 -2.01 6.59 15.85
N VAL A 131 -3.13 6.92 16.52
CA VAL A 131 -4.01 8.02 16.09
C VAL A 131 -3.25 9.34 16.18
N ASP A 132 -2.56 9.61 17.29
CA ASP A 132 -1.75 10.82 17.46
C ASP A 132 -0.65 10.94 16.40
N ASN A 133 0.07 9.85 16.14
CA ASN A 133 1.12 9.82 15.12
C ASN A 133 0.57 10.04 13.71
N ALA A 134 -0.60 9.49 13.38
CA ALA A 134 -1.24 9.71 12.09
C ALA A 134 -1.61 11.20 11.92
N ILE A 135 -2.20 11.83 12.95
CA ILE A 135 -2.53 13.26 12.93
C ILE A 135 -1.27 14.10 12.74
N GLN A 136 -0.21 13.83 13.51
CA GLN A 136 1.05 14.57 13.40
C GLN A 136 1.68 14.42 12.00
N THR A 137 1.64 13.22 11.43
CA THR A 137 2.14 12.96 10.07
C THR A 137 1.35 13.77 9.04
N ILE A 138 0.02 13.78 9.16
CA ILE A 138 -0.88 14.55 8.29
C ILE A 138 -0.60 16.04 8.39
N ASP A 139 -0.48 16.57 9.61
CA ASP A 139 -0.23 17.99 9.83
C ASP A 139 1.13 18.40 9.25
N THR A 140 2.16 17.57 9.42
CA THR A 140 3.49 17.77 8.82
C THR A 140 3.43 17.82 7.28
N ILE A 141 2.67 16.92 6.64
CA ILE A 141 2.46 16.94 5.19
C ILE A 141 1.77 18.24 4.78
N LEU A 142 0.67 18.56 5.45
CA LEU A 142 -0.13 19.74 5.13
C LEU A 142 0.62 21.04 5.40
N GLU A 143 1.70 21.09 6.20
CA GLU A 143 2.54 22.28 6.35
C GLU A 143 3.15 22.74 5.02
N PHE A 144 3.59 21.81 4.16
CA PHE A 144 4.25 22.14 2.89
C PHE A 144 3.42 21.78 1.65
N ASP A 145 2.61 20.73 1.70
CA ASP A 145 1.74 20.30 0.59
C ASP A 145 0.26 20.51 0.94
N LYS A 146 -0.21 21.75 0.78
CA LYS A 146 -1.60 22.15 1.07
C LYS A 146 -2.63 21.48 0.15
N THR A 147 -2.17 20.90 -0.97
CA THR A 147 -3.01 20.24 -1.98
C THR A 147 -2.86 18.71 -1.95
N ALA A 148 -2.23 18.17 -0.90
CA ALA A 148 -1.98 16.75 -0.74
C ALA A 148 -3.28 15.92 -0.82
N ASN A 149 -3.22 14.82 -1.56
CA ASN A 149 -4.26 13.81 -1.56
C ASN A 149 -3.96 12.75 -0.48
N ILE A 150 -4.46 12.96 0.72
CA ILE A 150 -4.14 12.13 1.89
C ILE A 150 -5.17 11.02 2.08
N ASN A 151 -4.70 9.78 2.15
CA ASN A 151 -5.50 8.58 2.36
C ASN A 151 -5.08 7.91 3.67
N LEU A 152 -5.96 7.91 4.67
CA LEU A 152 -5.74 7.18 5.92
C LEU A 152 -6.04 5.69 5.70
N VAL A 153 -5.21 4.81 6.21
CA VAL A 153 -5.41 3.36 6.08
C VAL A 153 -5.49 2.71 7.46
N LEU A 154 -6.66 2.17 7.79
CA LEU A 154 -6.82 1.30 8.95
C LEU A 154 -6.32 -0.09 8.56
N ASN A 155 -5.14 -0.44 9.07
CA ASN A 155 -4.44 -1.66 8.71
C ASN A 155 -4.81 -2.82 9.64
N ARG A 156 -4.81 -4.04 9.10
CA ARG A 156 -5.18 -5.27 9.81
C ARG A 156 -6.65 -5.26 10.27
N CYS A 157 -7.60 -4.79 9.46
CA CYS A 157 -9.02 -4.93 9.77
C CYS A 157 -9.43 -6.42 9.86
N PRO A 158 -10.35 -6.80 10.75
CA PRO A 158 -10.74 -8.21 10.92
C PRO A 158 -11.66 -8.70 9.78
N ALA A 159 -12.48 -7.79 9.24
CA ALA A 159 -13.41 -8.02 8.14
C ALA A 159 -13.78 -6.68 7.50
N TYR A 160 -14.37 -6.70 6.31
CA TYR A 160 -15.05 -5.53 5.72
C TYR A 160 -16.46 -5.39 6.32
N ASP A 161 -16.52 -5.36 7.66
CA ASP A 161 -17.72 -5.16 8.45
C ASP A 161 -17.49 -3.96 9.36
N PHE A 162 -18.34 -2.94 9.25
CA PHE A 162 -18.11 -1.68 9.95
C PHE A 162 -18.20 -1.80 11.47
N ILE A 163 -19.03 -2.71 11.98
CA ILE A 163 -19.17 -2.94 13.43
C ILE A 163 -17.86 -3.56 13.95
N ALA A 164 -17.35 -4.58 13.28
CA ALA A 164 -16.08 -5.22 13.63
C ALA A 164 -14.88 -4.26 13.48
N ILE A 165 -14.89 -3.39 12.48
CA ILE A 165 -13.86 -2.34 12.30
C ILE A 165 -13.92 -1.33 13.45
N LYS A 166 -15.11 -0.82 13.80
CA LYS A 166 -15.28 0.08 14.95
C LYS A 166 -14.79 -0.55 16.25
N GLU A 167 -15.13 -1.81 16.45
CA GLU A 167 -14.72 -2.57 17.62
C GLU A 167 -13.19 -2.79 17.68
N LYS A 168 -12.53 -3.02 16.53
CA LYS A 168 -11.06 -3.10 16.48
C LYS A 168 -10.41 -1.73 16.67
N PHE A 169 -10.99 -0.66 16.14
CA PHE A 169 -10.41 0.70 16.09
C PHE A 169 -11.05 1.67 17.10
N LYS A 170 -11.31 1.20 18.33
CA LYS A 170 -11.90 2.02 19.41
C LYS A 170 -11.14 3.31 19.70
N ALA A 171 -9.81 3.32 19.51
CA ALA A 171 -9.01 4.53 19.70
C ALA A 171 -9.35 5.65 18.70
N LEU A 172 -9.85 5.29 17.52
CA LEU A 172 -10.30 6.23 16.50
C LEU A 172 -11.81 6.50 16.60
N PHE A 173 -12.61 5.44 16.68
CA PHE A 173 -14.08 5.56 16.62
C PHE A 173 -14.73 5.92 17.94
N GLY A 174 -14.00 5.81 19.05
CA GLY A 174 -14.52 5.95 20.40
C GLY A 174 -15.09 4.64 20.94
N ASN A 175 -15.30 4.61 22.26
CA ASN A 175 -15.95 3.52 22.97
C ASN A 175 -16.45 4.04 24.33
N ASP A 176 -17.77 3.96 24.56
CA ASP A 176 -18.40 4.50 25.76
C ASP A 176 -18.04 3.72 27.03
N GLU A 177 -17.80 2.40 26.94
CA GLU A 177 -17.41 1.56 28.09
C GLU A 177 -16.06 2.00 28.68
N PHE A 178 -15.15 2.48 27.82
CA PHE A 178 -13.84 3.00 28.22
C PHE A 178 -13.81 4.53 28.33
N ASN A 179 -14.96 5.21 28.18
CA ASN A 179 -15.05 6.68 28.12
C ASN A 179 -14.07 7.29 27.09
N LEU A 180 -13.93 6.64 25.94
CA LEU A 180 -13.08 7.08 24.85
C LEU A 180 -13.93 7.85 23.83
N PRO A 181 -13.74 9.17 23.67
CA PRO A 181 -14.47 9.92 22.66
C PRO A 181 -14.01 9.53 21.25
N SER A 182 -14.91 9.70 20.27
CA SER A 182 -14.58 9.53 18.87
C SER A 182 -13.60 10.61 18.41
N ARG A 183 -12.56 10.20 17.68
CA ARG A 183 -11.50 11.07 17.15
C ARG A 183 -11.56 11.25 15.64
N VAL A 184 -12.60 10.70 14.98
CA VAL A 184 -12.78 10.79 13.53
C VAL A 184 -12.79 12.24 13.02
N GLN A 185 -13.34 13.17 13.80
CA GLN A 185 -13.39 14.59 13.46
C GLN A 185 -12.01 15.24 13.33
N GLU A 186 -10.97 14.72 14.01
CA GLU A 186 -9.60 15.25 13.91
C GLU A 186 -8.97 15.02 12.53
N PHE A 187 -9.50 14.06 11.77
CA PHE A 187 -9.12 13.76 10.39
C PHE A 187 -10.03 14.43 9.36
N GLN A 188 -11.18 14.95 9.79
CA GLN A 188 -12.16 15.56 8.91
C GLN A 188 -11.54 16.75 8.17
N ASN A 189 -11.78 16.84 6.85
CA ASN A 189 -11.22 17.84 5.95
C ASN A 189 -9.69 17.75 5.73
N LYS A 190 -8.97 16.86 6.42
CA LYS A 190 -7.53 16.61 6.22
C LYS A 190 -7.26 15.39 5.35
N VAL A 191 -8.15 14.41 5.40
CA VAL A 191 -8.06 13.17 4.61
C VAL A 191 -9.16 13.10 3.58
N LYS A 192 -8.84 12.54 2.42
CA LYS A 192 -9.79 12.28 1.34
C LYS A 192 -10.56 10.99 1.57
N ASN A 193 -9.84 9.92 1.88
CA ASN A 193 -10.40 8.59 2.12
C ASN A 193 -9.89 8.01 3.45
N ILE A 194 -10.75 7.20 4.08
CA ILE A 194 -10.37 6.26 5.14
C ILE A 194 -10.55 4.86 4.54
N ASN A 195 -9.45 4.21 4.23
CA ASN A 195 -9.41 2.89 3.62
C ASN A 195 -9.19 1.80 4.68
N TYR A 196 -9.67 0.58 4.39
CA TYR A 196 -9.56 -0.57 5.27
C TYR A 196 -8.78 -1.69 4.57
N ILE A 197 -7.77 -2.24 5.24
CA ILE A 197 -7.01 -3.39 4.73
C ILE A 197 -7.19 -4.56 5.68
N LEU A 198 -7.73 -5.66 5.17
CA LEU A 198 -7.90 -6.86 5.99
C LEU A 198 -6.57 -7.48 6.39
N GLU A 199 -6.55 -7.98 7.62
CA GLU A 199 -5.50 -8.85 8.13
C GLU A 199 -5.45 -10.14 7.32
N THR A 200 -4.25 -10.52 6.88
CA THR A 200 -4.02 -11.75 6.10
C THR A 200 -2.54 -12.13 6.21
N ASP A 201 -2.29 -13.43 6.18
CA ASP A 201 -0.98 -14.05 6.11
C ASP A 201 -0.52 -14.31 4.66
N LEU A 202 -1.38 -14.09 3.66
CA LEU A 202 -1.10 -14.43 2.26
C LEU A 202 0.25 -13.87 1.78
N PRO A 203 0.58 -12.58 1.98
CA PRO A 203 1.81 -12.05 1.40
C PRO A 203 3.05 -12.54 2.13
N ASP A 204 2.96 -12.83 3.42
CA ASP A 204 4.05 -13.45 4.17
C ASP A 204 4.29 -14.90 3.68
N ILE A 205 3.22 -15.66 3.46
CA ILE A 205 3.30 -17.03 2.91
C ILE A 205 3.87 -17.02 1.49
N ILE A 206 3.40 -16.12 0.63
CA ILE A 206 3.84 -16.00 -0.77
C ILE A 206 5.32 -15.57 -0.81
N SER A 207 5.68 -14.54 -0.06
CA SER A 207 7.05 -14.03 0.00
C SER A 207 8.01 -15.06 0.58
N SER A 208 7.64 -15.75 1.66
CA SER A 208 8.52 -16.74 2.30
C SER A 208 8.76 -17.98 1.45
N LYS A 209 7.76 -18.44 0.69
CA LYS A 209 7.88 -19.66 -0.14
C LYS A 209 8.44 -19.40 -1.52
N HIS A 210 8.17 -18.23 -2.10
CA HIS A 210 8.43 -17.97 -3.51
C HIS A 210 9.17 -16.66 -3.77
N GLN A 211 9.27 -15.78 -2.78
CA GLN A 211 9.77 -14.41 -2.92
C GLN A 211 9.06 -13.65 -4.06
N TYR A 212 7.76 -13.94 -4.23
CA TYR A 212 6.88 -13.22 -5.15
C TYR A 212 6.14 -12.11 -4.39
N SER A 213 5.73 -11.10 -5.13
CA SER A 213 4.74 -10.15 -4.62
C SER A 213 3.32 -10.73 -4.68
N LEU A 214 2.42 -10.16 -3.90
CA LEU A 214 1.01 -10.51 -3.94
C LEU A 214 0.40 -10.23 -5.31
N ILE A 215 0.85 -9.21 -6.05
CA ILE A 215 0.36 -8.95 -7.41
C ILE A 215 0.78 -10.06 -8.39
N ASP A 216 2.00 -10.58 -8.31
CA ASP A 216 2.41 -11.71 -9.17
C ASP A 216 1.55 -12.96 -8.90
N ALA A 217 1.29 -13.24 -7.62
CA ALA A 217 0.43 -14.34 -7.22
C ALA A 217 -1.03 -14.11 -7.66
N TYR A 218 -1.53 -12.88 -7.54
CA TYR A 218 -2.87 -12.50 -7.98
C TYR A 218 -3.05 -12.67 -9.49
N LEU A 219 -2.08 -12.24 -10.32
CA LEU A 219 -2.18 -12.39 -11.77
C LEU A 219 -2.26 -13.86 -12.19
N LYS A 220 -1.48 -14.74 -11.54
CA LYS A 220 -1.56 -16.19 -11.76
C LYS A 220 -2.91 -16.76 -11.31
N ALA A 221 -3.37 -16.38 -10.12
CA ALA A 221 -4.67 -16.82 -9.59
C ALA A 221 -5.82 -16.33 -10.47
N LYS A 222 -5.79 -15.07 -10.92
CA LYS A 222 -6.79 -14.47 -11.82
C LYS A 222 -6.92 -15.26 -13.11
N LEU A 223 -5.80 -15.58 -13.78
CA LEU A 223 -5.83 -16.38 -15.00
C LEU A 223 -6.51 -17.74 -14.79
N ILE A 224 -6.23 -18.41 -13.67
CA ILE A 224 -6.83 -19.70 -13.35
C ILE A 224 -8.32 -19.54 -13.04
N MET A 225 -8.70 -18.58 -12.20
CA MET A 225 -10.07 -18.41 -11.73
C MET A 225 -11.01 -17.92 -12.84
N GLU A 226 -10.53 -17.09 -13.77
CA GLU A 226 -11.31 -16.63 -14.92
C GLU A 226 -11.53 -17.72 -15.98
N ASN A 227 -10.73 -18.81 -15.94
CA ASN A 227 -10.82 -19.93 -16.89
C ASN A 227 -11.16 -21.26 -16.19
N ILE A 228 -11.72 -21.20 -14.97
CA ILE A 228 -11.82 -22.37 -14.09
C ILE A 228 -12.69 -23.48 -14.67
N ASP A 229 -13.78 -23.15 -15.37
CA ASP A 229 -14.68 -24.15 -15.96
C ASP A 229 -13.94 -25.03 -16.99
N SER A 230 -13.12 -24.41 -17.84
CA SER A 230 -12.31 -25.13 -18.83
C SER A 230 -11.21 -25.97 -18.18
N ILE A 231 -10.61 -25.47 -17.10
CA ILE A 231 -9.56 -26.17 -16.36
C ILE A 231 -10.16 -27.36 -15.59
N GLU A 232 -11.33 -27.21 -15.00
CA GLU A 232 -12.01 -28.29 -14.29
C GLU A 232 -12.50 -29.38 -15.25
N ALA A 233 -12.92 -29.01 -16.46
CA ALA A 233 -13.24 -29.97 -17.51
C ALA A 233 -12.04 -30.87 -17.86
N SER A 234 -10.84 -30.31 -18.03
CA SER A 234 -9.64 -31.13 -18.31
C SER A 234 -9.28 -32.04 -17.14
N TRP A 235 -9.40 -31.57 -15.90
CA TRP A 235 -9.19 -32.43 -14.73
C TRP A 235 -10.18 -33.58 -14.62
N LEU A 236 -11.43 -33.38 -15.06
CA LEU A 236 -12.45 -34.43 -15.10
C LEU A 236 -12.10 -35.50 -16.14
N GLU A 237 -11.58 -35.11 -17.31
CA GLU A 237 -11.10 -36.02 -18.35
C GLU A 237 -9.92 -36.89 -17.87
N GLU A 238 -9.03 -36.31 -17.05
CA GLU A 238 -7.90 -37.02 -16.44
C GLU A 238 -8.29 -37.97 -15.29
N GLY A 239 -9.53 -37.87 -14.81
CA GLY A 239 -10.12 -38.77 -13.83
C GLY A 239 -10.17 -38.24 -12.39
N LYS A 240 -10.92 -38.95 -11.55
CA LYS A 240 -11.32 -38.51 -10.20
C LYS A 240 -10.16 -38.12 -9.29
N ASP A 241 -9.07 -38.89 -9.30
CA ASP A 241 -7.95 -38.64 -8.39
C ASP A 241 -7.19 -37.36 -8.74
N VAL A 242 -7.01 -37.08 -10.04
CA VAL A 242 -6.42 -35.83 -10.53
C VAL A 242 -7.34 -34.66 -10.19
N PHE A 243 -8.64 -34.79 -10.46
CA PHE A 243 -9.62 -33.77 -10.12
C PHE A 243 -9.58 -33.39 -8.63
N LEU A 244 -9.64 -34.37 -7.73
CA LEU A 244 -9.65 -34.10 -6.29
C LEU A 244 -8.33 -33.47 -5.80
N LYS A 245 -7.19 -33.92 -6.34
CA LYS A 245 -5.87 -33.35 -6.03
C LYS A 245 -5.78 -31.90 -6.49
N ASN A 246 -6.17 -31.62 -7.73
CA ASN A 246 -6.07 -30.29 -8.31
C ASN A 246 -7.07 -29.33 -7.67
N LYS A 247 -8.30 -29.76 -7.41
CA LYS A 247 -9.29 -28.95 -6.66
C LYS A 247 -8.78 -28.57 -5.27
N LYS A 248 -8.09 -29.48 -4.57
CA LYS A 248 -7.46 -29.19 -3.27
C LYS A 248 -6.34 -28.14 -3.40
N LEU A 249 -5.48 -28.28 -4.40
CA LEU A 249 -4.39 -27.33 -4.66
C LEU A 249 -4.92 -25.95 -5.08
N ASN A 250 -6.02 -25.90 -5.84
CA ASN A 250 -6.57 -24.65 -6.37
C ASN A 250 -7.23 -23.75 -5.31
N ARG A 251 -7.55 -24.27 -4.12
CA ARG A 251 -8.15 -23.48 -3.03
C ARG A 251 -7.31 -22.25 -2.64
N ILE A 252 -5.98 -22.32 -2.80
CA ILE A 252 -5.13 -21.16 -2.53
C ILE A 252 -5.31 -20.06 -3.58
N ASN A 253 -5.49 -20.42 -4.85
CA ASN A 253 -5.76 -19.46 -5.92
C ASN A 253 -7.11 -18.79 -5.73
N GLU A 254 -8.13 -19.55 -5.35
CA GLU A 254 -9.45 -19.01 -4.99
C GLU A 254 -9.34 -17.99 -3.85
N HIS A 255 -8.59 -18.32 -2.79
CA HIS A 255 -8.38 -17.41 -1.66
C HIS A 255 -7.62 -16.14 -2.07
N ILE A 256 -6.52 -16.26 -2.83
CA ILE A 256 -5.76 -15.12 -3.33
C ILE A 256 -6.64 -14.23 -4.23
N TYR A 257 -7.36 -14.84 -5.17
CA TYR A 257 -8.23 -14.14 -6.11
C TYR A 257 -9.33 -13.36 -5.38
N LYS A 258 -10.03 -14.01 -4.45
CA LYS A 258 -11.06 -13.37 -3.63
C LYS A 258 -10.49 -12.22 -2.81
N TYR A 259 -9.41 -12.45 -2.06
CA TYR A 259 -8.80 -11.42 -1.22
C TYR A 259 -8.39 -10.19 -2.03
N CYS A 260 -7.71 -10.40 -3.16
CA CYS A 260 -7.19 -9.31 -3.97
C CYS A 260 -8.31 -8.53 -4.67
N ASN A 261 -9.33 -9.20 -5.22
CA ASN A 261 -10.49 -8.51 -5.79
C ASN A 261 -11.23 -7.69 -4.73
N THR A 262 -11.47 -8.27 -3.55
CA THR A 262 -12.10 -7.51 -2.46
C THR A 262 -11.27 -6.29 -2.07
N PHE A 263 -9.93 -6.40 -2.01
CA PHE A 263 -9.07 -5.24 -1.76
C PHE A 263 -9.21 -4.18 -2.86
N ILE A 264 -9.12 -4.57 -4.14
CA ILE A 264 -9.21 -3.67 -5.29
C ILE A 264 -10.56 -2.94 -5.33
N GLU A 265 -11.66 -3.63 -5.03
CA GLU A 265 -13.01 -3.06 -5.04
C GLU A 265 -13.26 -2.06 -3.91
N ASN A 266 -12.54 -2.20 -2.78
CA ASN A 266 -12.83 -1.44 -1.56
C ASN A 266 -11.79 -0.35 -1.25
N PHE A 267 -10.60 -0.38 -1.85
CA PHE A 267 -9.56 0.62 -1.61
C PHE A 267 -9.61 1.76 -2.63
N LYS A 268 -9.73 2.99 -2.15
CA LYS A 268 -9.83 4.20 -2.98
C LYS A 268 -8.62 5.10 -2.81
N LEU A 269 -8.14 5.67 -3.91
CA LEU A 269 -7.08 6.71 -3.92
C LEU A 269 -7.57 8.04 -4.50
N ASP A 270 -8.69 8.02 -5.23
CA ASP A 270 -9.29 9.15 -5.92
C ASP A 270 -10.56 9.68 -5.23
#